data_AF-A0A7Y8VQZ7-F1
#
_entry.id   AF-A0A7Y8VQZ7-F1
#
_cell.length_a   1.000
_cell.length_b   1.000
_cell.length_c   1.000
_cell.angle_alpha   90.00
_cell.angle_beta   90.00
_cell.angle_gamma   90.00
#
_symmetry.space_group_name_H-M   'P 1'
#
loop_
_entity.id
_entity.type
_entity.pdbx_description
1 polymer ?
#
loop_
_entity_poly.entity_id
_entity_poly.type
_entity_poly.pdbx_seq_one_letter_code
_entity_poly.pdbx_strand_id
1 'polypeptide(L)'
;MRSEVLYVRGVSEYTKTTLEKIARTKGISTNELVNKILADYVKAPELRNLDNKYTELTDKMIALYTVQADKLAETLAEQSELIRELLDRQDI
;
A
#
# COMPACT_ATOMS: atom_id res chain seq x y z
N MET A 1 -23.23 -10.69 -21.99
CA MET A 1 -23.89 -10.88 -20.68
C MET A 1 -24.86 -9.72 -20.46
N ARG A 2 -26.12 -10.00 -20.12
CA ARG A 2 -27.04 -8.95 -19.67
C ARG A 2 -26.57 -8.49 -18.29
N SER A 3 -26.17 -7.22 -18.18
CA SER A 3 -25.88 -6.58 -16.89
C SER A 3 -27.22 -6.49 -16.14
N GLU A 4 -27.39 -7.28 -15.09
CA GLU A 4 -28.53 -7.11 -14.19
C GLU A 4 -28.35 -5.79 -13.44
N VAL A 5 -29.25 -4.87 -13.73
CA VAL A 5 -29.25 -3.53 -13.15
C VAL A 5 -29.96 -3.63 -11.80
N LEU A 6 -29.23 -3.51 -10.68
CA LEU A 6 -29.84 -3.53 -9.35
C LEU A 6 -30.73 -2.31 -9.19
N TYR A 7 -32.00 -2.54 -8.87
CA TYR A 7 -32.95 -1.48 -8.54
C TYR A 7 -32.85 -1.12 -7.07
N VAL A 8 -32.39 0.10 -6.79
CA VAL A 8 -32.28 0.60 -5.42
C VAL A 8 -33.67 0.99 -4.89
N ARG A 9 -34.14 0.30 -3.86
CA ARG A 9 -35.40 0.58 -3.15
C ARG A 9 -35.13 0.66 -1.64
N GLY A 10 -35.94 1.43 -0.91
CA GLY A 10 -35.87 1.50 0.56
C GLY A 10 -34.69 2.30 1.13
N VAL A 11 -34.02 3.14 0.34
CA VAL A 11 -33.02 4.12 0.82
C VAL A 11 -33.70 5.43 1.19
N SER A 12 -33.09 6.15 2.15
CA SER A 12 -33.56 7.48 2.53
C SER A 12 -33.58 8.44 1.34
N GLU A 13 -34.51 9.40 1.35
CA GLU A 13 -34.65 10.36 0.25
C GLU A 13 -33.35 11.14 0.03
N TYR A 14 -32.67 11.54 1.10
CA TYR A 14 -31.37 12.22 1.03
C TYR A 14 -30.30 11.39 0.30
N THR A 15 -30.18 10.11 0.63
CA THR A 15 -29.23 9.20 -0.03
C THR A 15 -29.58 9.02 -1.50
N LYS A 16 -30.87 8.87 -1.82
CA LYS A 16 -31.36 8.74 -3.20
C LYS A 16 -31.02 9.98 -4.03
N THR A 17 -31.35 11.18 -3.54
CA THR A 17 -31.03 12.44 -4.23
C THR A 17 -29.52 12.61 -4.43
N THR A 18 -28.72 12.23 -3.43
CA THR A 18 -27.26 12.30 -3.52
C THR A 18 -26.70 11.36 -4.60
N LEU A 19 -27.17 10.11 -4.64
CA LEU A 19 -26.78 9.14 -5.66
C LEU A 19 -27.19 9.60 -7.06
N GLU A 20 -28.40 10.14 -7.22
CA GLU A 20 -28.88 10.70 -8.49
C GLU A 20 -28.02 11.89 -8.96
N LYS A 21 -27.64 12.79 -8.04
CA LYS A 21 -26.77 13.93 -8.35
C LYS A 21 -25.41 13.46 -8.85
N ILE A 22 -24.78 12.51 -8.14
CA ILE A 22 -23.48 11.94 -8.53
C ILE A 22 -23.58 11.22 -9.88
N ALA A 23 -24.65 10.45 -10.09
CA ALA A 23 -24.88 9.72 -11.34
C ALA A 23 -25.02 10.67 -12.53
N ARG A 24 -25.77 11.78 -12.36
CA ARG A 24 -25.89 12.84 -13.38
C ARG A 24 -24.55 13.49 -13.70
N THR A 25 -23.75 13.86 -12.68
CA THR A 25 -22.41 14.42 -12.90
C THR A 25 -21.50 13.48 -13.67
N LYS A 26 -21.67 12.16 -13.48
CA LYS A 26 -20.90 11.12 -14.17
C LYS A 26 -21.50 10.66 -15.49
N GLY A 27 -22.66 11.20 -15.91
CA GLY A 27 -23.34 10.81 -17.15
C GLY A 27 -23.84 9.36 -17.19
N ILE A 28 -24.07 8.75 -16.02
CA ILE A 28 -24.50 7.35 -15.90
C ILE A 28 -25.84 7.23 -15.16
N SER A 29 -26.49 6.07 -15.24
CA SER A 29 -27.70 5.82 -14.46
C SER A 29 -27.38 5.61 -12.97
N THR A 30 -28.33 5.95 -12.10
CA THR A 30 -28.19 5.73 -10.64
C THR A 30 -27.94 4.25 -10.32
N ASN A 31 -28.60 3.34 -11.02
CA ASN A 31 -28.41 1.90 -10.82
C ASN A 31 -27.01 1.43 -11.28
N GLU A 32 -26.49 2.00 -12.37
CA GLU A 32 -25.12 1.72 -12.82
C GLU A 32 -24.09 2.23 -11.80
N LEU A 33 -24.31 3.42 -11.22
CA LEU A 33 -23.48 3.94 -10.13
C LEU A 33 -23.49 3.00 -8.93
N VAL A 34 -24.65 2.48 -8.55
CA VAL A 34 -24.78 1.57 -7.40
C VAL A 34 -24.09 0.23 -7.67
N ASN A 35 -24.25 -0.32 -8.87
CA ASN A 35 -23.51 -1.51 -9.29
C ASN A 35 -22.00 -1.29 -9.24
N LYS A 36 -21.51 -0.12 -9.65
CA LYS A 36 -20.08 0.25 -9.53
C LYS A 36 -19.64 0.32 -8.07
N ILE A 37 -20.39 1.00 -7.21
CA ILE A 37 -20.09 1.07 -5.76
C ILE A 37 -20.01 -0.33 -5.15
N LEU A 38 -20.96 -1.22 -5.47
CA LEU A 38 -20.97 -2.58 -4.95
C LEU A 38 -19.80 -3.40 -5.49
N ALA A 39 -19.50 -3.30 -6.79
CA ALA A 39 -18.35 -3.96 -7.39
C ALA A 39 -17.02 -3.49 -6.78
N ASP A 40 -16.89 -2.19 -6.52
CA ASP A 40 -15.73 -1.62 -5.85
C ASP A 40 -15.64 -2.10 -4.40
N TYR A 41 -16.78 -2.19 -3.69
CA TYR A 41 -16.83 -2.69 -2.32
C TYR A 41 -16.46 -4.18 -2.23
N VAL A 42 -16.84 -4.99 -3.22
CA VAL A 42 -16.44 -6.41 -3.33
C VAL A 42 -14.93 -6.55 -3.57
N LYS A 43 -14.32 -5.62 -4.31
CA LYS A 43 -12.86 -5.60 -4.58
C LYS A 43 -12.04 -4.95 -3.47
N ALA A 44 -12.65 -4.15 -2.60
CA ALA A 44 -11.96 -3.42 -1.53
C ALA A 44 -11.18 -4.34 -0.55
N PRO A 45 -11.67 -5.55 -0.18
CA PRO A 45 -10.89 -6.49 0.62
C PRO A 45 -9.63 -6.99 -0.08
N GLU A 46 -9.69 -7.24 -1.39
CA GLU A 46 -8.54 -7.70 -2.18
C GLU A 46 -7.48 -6.60 -2.27
N LEU A 47 -7.90 -5.37 -2.53
CA LEU A 47 -7.01 -4.20 -2.55
C LEU A 47 -6.39 -3.94 -1.18
N ARG A 48 -7.18 -4.00 -0.09
CA ARG A 48 -6.65 -3.88 1.28
C ARG A 48 -5.66 -4.99 1.64
N ASN A 49 -5.93 -6.22 1.22
CA ASN A 49 -5.01 -7.34 1.43
C ASN A 49 -3.70 -7.13 0.65
N LEU A 50 -3.80 -6.61 -0.57
CA LEU A 50 -2.66 -6.28 -1.40
C LEU A 50 -1.79 -5.17 -0.76
N ASP A 51 -2.40 -4.09 -0.28
CA ASP A 51 -1.71 -3.01 0.43
C ASP A 51 -0.99 -3.51 1.69
N ASN A 52 -1.65 -4.37 2.47
CA ASN A 52 -1.04 -4.98 3.66
C ASN A 52 0.18 -5.84 3.28
N LYS A 53 0.09 -6.64 2.22
CA LYS A 53 1.21 -7.47 1.74
C LYS A 53 2.39 -6.63 1.26
N TYR A 54 2.13 -5.54 0.53
CA TYR A 54 3.19 -4.64 0.08
C TYR A 54 3.85 -3.93 1.26
N THR A 55 3.05 -3.45 2.23
CA THR A 55 3.58 -2.83 3.46
C THR A 55 4.48 -3.81 4.21
N GLU A 56 4.03 -5.05 4.43
CA GLU A 56 4.81 -6.09 5.11
C GLU A 56 6.11 -6.43 4.35
N LEU A 57 6.07 -6.46 3.02
CA LEU A 57 7.25 -6.69 2.20
C LEU A 57 8.25 -5.54 2.34
N THR A 58 7.77 -4.29 2.29
CA THR A 58 8.61 -3.10 2.45
C THR A 58 9.28 -3.09 3.83
N ASP A 59 8.54 -3.38 4.90
CA ASP A 59 9.08 -3.44 6.26
C ASP A 59 10.18 -4.50 6.38
N LYS A 60 9.99 -5.68 5.79
CA LYS A 60 11.01 -6.75 5.75
C LYS A 60 12.25 -6.32 4.98
N MET A 61 12.09 -5.63 3.86
CA MET A 61 13.22 -5.11 3.07
C MET A 61 14.02 -4.07 3.85
N ILE A 62 13.33 -3.15 4.54
CA ILE A 62 13.97 -2.15 5.40
C ILE A 62 14.74 -2.84 6.52
N ALA A 63 14.13 -3.80 7.21
CA ALA A 63 14.78 -4.52 8.29
C ALA A 63 16.05 -5.26 7.82
N LEU A 64 16.00 -5.91 6.65
CA LEU A 64 17.18 -6.55 6.06
C LEU A 64 18.28 -5.55 5.73
N TYR A 65 17.91 -4.41 5.14
CA TYR A 65 18.85 -3.36 4.78
C TYR A 65 19.54 -2.77 6.03
N THR A 66 18.78 -2.46 7.08
CA THR A 66 19.31 -1.93 8.34
C THR A 66 20.32 -2.90 8.95
N VAL A 67 19.98 -4.19 9.05
CA VAL A 67 20.90 -5.21 9.58
C VAL A 67 22.19 -5.30 8.76
N GLN A 68 22.10 -5.16 7.44
CA GLN A 68 23.30 -5.16 6.59
C GLN A 68 24.14 -3.90 6.76
N ALA A 69 23.50 -2.74 6.87
CA ALA A 69 24.17 -1.46 7.09
C ALA A 69 24.94 -1.46 8.43
N ASP A 70 24.32 -1.99 9.50
CA ASP A 70 24.94 -2.07 10.82
C ASP A 70 26.18 -2.99 10.79
N LYS A 71 26.07 -4.18 10.17
CA LYS A 71 27.20 -5.10 10.01
C LYS A 71 28.33 -4.52 9.18
N LEU A 72 28.00 -3.76 8.14
CA LEU A 72 29.00 -3.09 7.31
C LEU A 72 29.75 -2.03 8.13
N ALA A 73 29.03 -1.25 8.94
CA ALA A 73 29.64 -0.25 9.81
C ALA A 73 30.58 -0.88 10.84
N GLU A 74 30.17 -2.00 11.45
CA GLU A 74 31.01 -2.78 12.37
C GLU A 74 32.28 -3.29 11.69
N THR A 75 32.15 -3.93 10.52
CA THR A 75 33.29 -4.44 9.75
C THR A 75 34.26 -3.33 9.36
N LEU A 76 33.74 -2.16 8.94
CA LEU A 76 34.58 -1.01 8.58
C LEU A 76 35.33 -0.44 9.80
N ALA A 77 34.71 -0.44 10.98
CA ALA A 77 35.36 -0.03 12.21
C ALA A 77 36.51 -0.99 12.56
N GLU A 78 36.27 -2.31 12.51
CA GLU A 78 37.29 -3.33 12.75
C GLU A 78 38.47 -3.19 11.77
N GLN A 79 38.19 -3.01 10.48
CA GLN A 79 39.23 -2.80 9.46
C GLN A 79 40.04 -1.53 9.74
N SER A 80 39.38 -0.45 10.18
CA SER A 80 40.06 0.81 10.50
C SER A 80 41.02 0.66 11.69
N GLU A 81 40.63 -0.07 12.73
CA GLU A 81 41.51 -0.35 13.88
C GLU A 81 42.69 -1.25 13.49
N LEU A 82 42.45 -2.32 12.71
CA LEU A 82 43.53 -3.18 12.21
C LEU A 82 44.55 -2.41 11.36
N ILE A 83 44.09 -1.48 10.52
CA ILE A 83 44.97 -0.62 9.74
C ILE A 83 45.81 0.28 10.65
N ARG A 84 45.23 0.89 11.70
CA ARG A 84 46.01 1.67 12.68
C ARG A 84 47.08 0.82 13.35
N GLU A 85 46.73 -0.35 13.85
CA GLU A 85 47.70 -1.24 14.50
C GLU A 85 48.86 -1.63 13.58
N LEU A 86 48.59 -1.82 12.28
CA LEU A 86 49.63 -2.13 11.31
C LEU A 86 50.55 -0.93 11.03
N LEU A 87 49.99 0.27 10.95
CA LEU A 87 50.76 1.50 10.76
C LEU A 87 51.66 1.79 11.97
N ASP A 88 51.13 1.70 13.19
CA ASP A 88 51.88 1.92 14.43
C ASP A 88 53.05 0.93 14.59
N ARG A 89 52.93 -0.28 14.03
CA ARG A 89 54.01 -1.29 14.02
C ARG A 89 55.09 -1.03 12.97
N GLN A 90 54.84 -0.21 11.94
CA GLN A 90 55.84 0.12 10.91
C GLN A 90 56.74 1.30 11.32
N ASP A 91 56.32 2.12 12.28
CA ASP A 91 57.07 3.28 12.79
C ASP A 91 58.05 2.93 13.95
N ILE A 92 58.37 1.64 14.15
CA ILE A 92 59.35 1.11 15.13
C ILE A 92 60.54 0.45 14.41
#